data_AF-F7FV63-F1
#
_entry.id   AF-F7FV63-F1
#
_cell.length_a   1.000
_cell.length_b   1.000
_cell.length_c   1.000
_cell.angle_alpha   90.00
_cell.angle_beta   90.00
_cell.angle_gamma   90.00
#
_symmetry.space_group_name_H-M   'P 1'
#
loop_
_entity.id
_entity.type
_entity.pdbx_description
1 polymer ?
#
loop_
_entity_poly.entity_id
_entity_poly.type
_entity_poly.pdbx_seq_one_letter_code
_entity_poly.pdbx_strand_id
1 'polypeptide(L)'
;MLTLQEIKNIHVKRHLDPLPAGYFYNGTQFVNFFGDKTDYHPLMDQFMNDYVEEANREIEKYNRELEQQEYPDLFEQKPPS
;
A
#
# COMPACT_ATOMS: atom_id res chain seq x y z
N MET A 1 11.39 -0.32 -2.10
CA MET A 1 11.06 1.08 -2.41
C MET A 1 9.90 1.08 -3.38
N LEU A 2 8.89 1.91 -3.16
CA LEU A 2 7.76 2.08 -4.09
C LEU A 2 8.21 2.81 -5.36
N THR A 3 7.58 2.49 -6.48
CA THR A 3 7.77 3.18 -7.75
C THR A 3 7.10 4.55 -7.72
N LEU A 4 7.57 5.48 -8.58
CA LEU A 4 6.95 6.80 -8.72
C LEU A 4 5.47 6.72 -9.12
N GLN A 5 5.07 5.70 -9.87
CA GLN A 5 3.69 5.51 -10.27
C GLN A 5 2.82 5.10 -9.08
N GLU A 6 3.30 4.22 -8.22
CA GLU A 6 2.60 3.81 -7.00
C GLU A 6 2.42 5.00 -6.04
N ILE A 7 3.47 5.80 -5.84
CA ILE A 7 3.41 7.02 -5.03
C ILE A 7 2.34 7.98 -5.57
N LYS A 8 2.32 8.21 -6.89
CA LYS A 8 1.28 9.04 -7.52
C LYS A 8 -0.12 8.48 -7.32
N ASN A 9 -0.29 7.17 -7.45
CA ASN A 9 -1.59 6.51 -7.26
C ASN A 9 -2.07 6.63 -5.81
N ILE A 10 -1.18 6.44 -4.83
CA ILE A 10 -1.49 6.62 -3.41
C ILE A 10 -1.91 8.08 -3.16
N HIS A 11 -1.17 9.04 -3.72
CA HIS A 11 -1.49 10.45 -3.59
C HIS A 11 -2.87 10.77 -4.17
N VAL A 12 -3.16 10.38 -5.41
CA VAL A 12 -4.47 10.61 -6.05
C VAL A 12 -5.62 10.04 -5.22
N LYS A 13 -5.42 8.90 -4.55
CA LYS A 13 -6.47 8.30 -3.70
C LYS A 13 -6.67 9.00 -2.36
N ARG A 14 -5.63 9.60 -1.77
CA ARG A 14 -5.63 10.07 -0.38
C ARG A 14 -5.36 11.58 -0.23
N HIS A 15 -5.11 12.33 -1.30
CA HIS A 15 -4.77 13.76 -1.22
C HIS A 15 -5.91 14.66 -0.72
N LEU A 16 -7.14 14.14 -0.68
CA LEU A 16 -8.32 14.81 -0.13
C LEU A 16 -8.63 14.36 1.30
N ASP A 17 -7.81 13.49 1.89
CA ASP A 17 -7.95 13.11 3.28
C ASP A 17 -7.77 14.34 4.19
N PRO A 18 -8.35 14.33 5.40
CA PRO A 18 -8.23 15.44 6.33
C PRO A 18 -6.76 15.80 6.60
N LEU A 19 -6.45 17.08 6.42
CA LEU A 19 -5.12 17.60 6.66
C LEU A 19 -4.80 17.65 8.17
N PRO A 20 -3.55 17.38 8.56
CA PRO A 20 -3.08 17.66 9.91
C PRO A 20 -3.29 19.13 10.30
N ALA A 21 -3.42 19.39 11.60
CA ALA A 21 -3.54 20.74 12.11
C ALA A 21 -2.36 21.62 11.65
N GLY A 22 -2.67 22.84 11.19
CA GLY A 22 -1.68 23.76 10.66
C GLY A 22 -1.32 23.56 9.19
N TYR A 23 -1.96 22.63 8.48
CA TYR A 23 -1.87 22.51 7.03
C TYR A 23 -3.16 22.93 6.34
N PHE A 24 -3.03 23.52 5.15
CA PHE A 24 -4.14 23.77 4.25
C PHE A 24 -3.73 23.52 2.80
N TYR A 25 -4.71 23.21 1.95
CA TYR A 25 -4.51 23.10 0.51
C TYR A 25 -4.95 24.39 -0.17
N ASN A 26 -4.05 25.05 -0.91
CA ASN A 26 -4.32 26.34 -1.54
C ASN A 26 -4.89 26.25 -2.96
N GLY A 27 -5.28 25.05 -3.42
CA GLY A 27 -5.74 24.78 -4.79
C GLY A 27 -4.64 24.29 -5.72
N THR A 28 -3.36 24.35 -5.32
CA THR A 28 -2.23 23.82 -6.11
C THR A 28 -1.23 23.05 -5.25
N GLN A 29 -0.98 23.50 -4.02
CA GLN A 29 0.02 22.95 -3.11
C GLN A 29 -0.53 22.88 -1.68
N PHE A 30 0.06 22.01 -0.88
CA PHE A 30 -0.15 21.95 0.56
C PHE A 30 0.80 22.93 1.22
N VAL A 31 0.27 23.73 2.13
CA VAL A 31 1.01 24.79 2.80
C VAL A 31 0.87 24.62 4.31
N ASN A 32 1.99 24.68 5.03
CA ASN A 32 1.98 24.64 6.49
C ASN A 32 1.79 26.05 7.09
N PHE A 33 1.66 26.13 8.41
CA PHE A 33 1.48 27.39 9.14
C PHE A 33 2.64 28.38 8.96
N PHE A 34 3.86 27.88 8.72
CA PHE A 34 5.05 28.69 8.48
C PHE A 34 5.16 29.17 7.02
N GLY A 35 4.28 28.72 6.14
CA GLY A 35 4.26 29.07 4.73
C GLY A 35 5.08 28.15 3.83
N ASP A 36 5.66 27.08 4.37
CA ASP A 36 6.36 26.07 3.56
C ASP A 36 5.36 25.32 2.69
N LYS A 37 5.77 25.02 1.46
CA LYS A 37 4.91 24.40 0.45
C LYS A 37 5.44 23.03 0.06
N THR A 38 4.52 22.10 -0.17
CA THR A 38 4.81 20.77 -0.70
C THR A 38 3.73 20.38 -1.71
N ASP A 39 4.15 19.66 -2.74
CA ASP A 39 3.25 19.16 -3.79
C ASP A 39 2.48 17.91 -3.33
N TYR A 40 2.98 17.22 -2.30
CA TYR A 40 2.37 16.02 -1.76
C TYR A 40 1.68 16.28 -0.41
N HIS A 41 0.69 15.45 -0.10
CA HIS A 41 0.00 15.49 1.19
C HIS A 41 1.01 15.32 2.34
N PRO A 42 0.90 16.06 3.45
CA PRO A 42 1.87 15.99 4.55
C PRO A 42 1.98 14.61 5.21
N LEU A 43 0.94 13.78 5.09
CA LEU A 43 0.93 12.39 5.56
C LEU A 43 1.32 11.37 4.48
N MET A 44 1.97 11.79 3.40
CA MET A 44 2.31 10.90 2.29
C MET A 44 3.15 9.70 2.73
N ASP A 45 4.12 9.90 3.62
CA ASP A 45 4.95 8.81 4.16
C ASP A 45 4.12 7.78 4.92
N GLN A 46 3.14 8.23 5.71
CA GLN A 46 2.22 7.34 6.40
C GLN A 46 1.37 6.57 5.39
N PHE A 47 0.82 7.24 4.37
CA PHE A 47 0.02 6.56 3.34
C PHE A 47 0.82 5.50 2.57
N MET A 48 2.12 5.73 2.35
CA MET A 48 3.01 4.74 1.75
C MET A 48 3.22 3.53 2.65
N ASN A 49 3.41 3.74 3.96
CA ASN A 49 3.54 2.65 4.92
C ASN A 49 2.25 1.82 5.00
N ASP A 50 1.09 2.48 5.13
CA ASP A 50 -0.22 1.83 5.14
C ASP A 50 -0.41 0.95 3.88
N TYR A 51 0.01 1.44 2.71
CA TYR A 51 -0.09 0.71 1.45
C TYR A 51 0.78 -0.57 1.46
N VAL A 52 2.02 -0.47 1.94
CA VAL A 52 2.94 -1.62 2.02
C VAL A 52 2.44 -2.63 3.03
N GLU A 53 1.95 -2.18 4.19
CA GLU A 53 1.40 -3.06 5.23
C GLU A 53 0.17 -3.82 4.72
N GLU A 54 -0.73 -3.15 4.03
CA GLU A 54 -1.91 -3.80 3.47
C GLU A 54 -1.53 -4.81 2.37
N ALA A 55 -0.59 -4.46 1.49
CA ALA A 55 -0.10 -5.40 0.48
C ALA A 55 0.55 -6.64 1.10
N ASN A 56 1.35 -6.46 2.16
CA ASN A 56 1.96 -7.59 2.89
C ASN A 56 0.90 -8.46 3.55
N ARG A 57 -0.14 -7.86 4.16
CA ARG A 57 -1.24 -8.61 4.78
C ARG A 57 -2.00 -9.47 3.77
N GLU A 58 -2.28 -8.94 2.59
CA GLU A 58 -2.94 -9.70 1.51
C GLU A 58 -2.06 -10.86 1.02
N ILE A 59 -0.74 -10.65 0.92
CA ILE A 59 0.22 -11.71 0.61
C ILE A 59 0.24 -12.80 1.69
N GLU A 60 0.29 -12.42 2.97
CA GLU A 60 0.28 -13.37 4.08
C GLU A 60 -1.00 -14.21 4.13
N LYS A 61 -2.14 -13.57 3.86
CA LYS A 61 -3.43 -14.26 3.74
C LYS A 61 -3.40 -15.28 2.62
N TYR A 62 -2.94 -14.88 1.43
CA TYR A 62 -2.83 -15.76 0.28
C TYR A 62 -1.88 -16.94 0.53
N ASN A 63 -0.70 -16.69 1.12
CA ASN A 63 0.26 -17.74 1.45
C ASN A 63 -0.34 -18.76 2.42
N ARG A 64 -1.09 -18.30 3.44
CA ARG A 64 -1.77 -19.18 4.38
C ARG A 64 -2.84 -20.04 3.70
N GLU A 65 -3.58 -19.48 2.75
CA GLU A 65 -4.56 -20.23 1.96
C GLU A 65 -3.87 -21.31 1.11
N LEU A 66 -2.69 -21.03 0.55
CA LEU A 66 -1.88 -22.01 -0.19
C LEU A 66 -1.31 -23.10 0.72
N GLU A 67 -0.82 -22.77 1.92
CA GLU A 67 -0.30 -23.76 2.88
C GLU A 67 -1.36 -24.76 3.36
N GLN A 68 -2.63 -24.35 3.38
CA GLN A 68 -3.76 -25.22 3.73
C GLN A 68 -4.20 -26.11 2.57
N GLN A 69 -3.76 -25.83 1.34
CA GLN A 69 -3.98 -26.73 0.22
C GLN A 69 -2.98 -27.88 0.33
N GLU A 70 -3.50 -29.06 0.67
CA GLU A 70 -2.76 -30.29 0.49
C GLU A 70 -2.55 -30.47 -1.02
N TYR A 71 -1.29 -30.49 -1.47
CA TYR A 71 -0.96 -30.79 -2.86
C TYR A 71 -0.86 -32.30 -3.00
N PRO A 72 -1.91 -33.00 -3.51
CA PRO A 72 -1.77 -34.42 -3.80
C PRO A 72 -0.67 -34.60 -4.84
N ASP A 73 0.36 -35.38 -4.50
CA ASP A 73 1.40 -35.75 -5.44
C ASP A 73 0.77 -36.58 -6.57
N LEU A 74 0.78 -36.01 -7.78
CA LEU A 74 0.21 -36.63 -8.98
C LEU A 74 0.97 -37.89 -9.42
N PHE A 75 2.14 -38.17 -8.85
CA PHE A 75 3.02 -39.28 -9.22
C PHE A 75 3.11 -40.38 -8.15
N GLU A 76 2.39 -40.29 -7.02
CA GLU A 76 2.38 -41.31 -5.97
C GLU A 76 1.61 -42.60 -6.34
N GLN A 77 0.95 -42.65 -7.51
CA GLN A 77 0.34 -43.87 -8.02
C GLN A 77 1.43 -44.84 -8.49
N LYS A 78 1.99 -45.62 -7.56
CA LYS A 78 2.77 -46.82 -7.87
C LYS A 78 1.90 -47.72 -8.78
N PRO A 79 2.36 -48.12 -9.97
CA PRO A 79 1.65 -49.13 -10.75
C PRO A 79 1.61 -50.44 -9.94
N PRO A 80 0.48 -51.18 -9.97
CA PRO A 80 0.38 -52.46 -9.28
C PRO A 80 1.46 -53.43 -9.82
N SER A 81 2.16 -54.09 -8.90
CA SER A 81 3.19 -55.10 -9.17
C SER A 81 2.61 -56.41 -9.67
#